data_AF-A0A7G8E4D9-F1
#
_entry.id   AF-A0A7G8E4D9-F1
#
_cell.length_a   1.000
_cell.length_b   1.000
_cell.length_c   1.000
_cell.angle_alpha   90.00
_cell.angle_beta   90.00
_cell.angle_gamma   90.00
#
_symmetry.space_group_name_H-M   'P 1'
#
loop_
_entity.id
_entity.type
_entity.pdbx_description
1 polymer ?
#
loop_
_entity_poly.entity_id
_entity_poly.type
_entity_poly.pdbx_seq_one_letter_code
_entity_poly.pdbx_strand_id
1 'polypeptide(L)'
;MIHVDTKQLARFERIGHRITGDRRLGSSRGAGYEKAHVAIDDATRLAYAEVLPDEKQATTVGFLLRAVAWFDTQGITCKRVLSDNGSAYRSKPWREACIALSLTHKRTRPYTPRTNGKAERFIKTLLAEWAYSMPFQTSGERNRWLPRYLAIYNGRRCHMALAGRTPIQQLGWLRATE
;
A
#
# COMPACT_ATOMS: atom_id res chain seq x y z
N MET A 1 12.83 1.57 -7.55
CA MET A 1 12.45 2.75 -6.71
C MET A 1 11.08 2.42 -6.18
N ILE A 2 10.80 2.65 -4.90
CA ILE A 2 9.47 2.38 -4.35
C ILE A 2 8.66 3.67 -4.24
N HIS A 3 7.36 3.55 -4.46
CA HIS A 3 6.38 4.61 -4.24
C HIS A 3 5.58 4.26 -2.99
N VAL A 4 5.49 5.20 -2.05
CA VAL A 4 4.73 5.03 -0.80
C VAL A 4 3.56 5.99 -0.75
N ASP A 5 2.47 5.54 -0.14
CA ASP A 5 1.26 6.33 0.07
C ASP A 5 0.40 5.73 1.19
N THR A 6 -0.55 6.51 1.71
CA THR A 6 -1.55 6.05 2.68
C THR A 6 -2.97 6.25 2.18
N LYS A 7 -3.85 5.33 2.57
CA LYS A 7 -5.29 5.46 2.35
C LYS A 7 -6.06 5.25 3.65
N GLN A 8 -6.89 6.23 4.00
CA GLN A 8 -7.83 6.08 5.10
C GLN A 8 -8.93 5.05 4.78
N LEU A 9 -9.15 4.15 5.72
CA LEU A 9 -10.17 3.12 5.69
C LEU A 9 -11.09 3.29 6.90
N ALA A 10 -12.40 3.28 6.67
CA ALA A 10 -13.36 3.21 7.75
C ALA A 10 -13.26 1.82 8.42
N ARG A 11 -13.28 1.83 9.76
CA ARG A 11 -13.46 0.61 10.55
C ARG A 11 -14.95 0.30 10.65
N PHE A 12 -15.26 -0.99 10.77
CA PHE A 12 -16.63 -1.46 10.92
C PHE A 12 -16.65 -2.77 11.71
N GLU A 13 -17.66 -2.92 12.56
CA GLU A 13 -17.80 -4.07 13.46
C GLU A 13 -18.91 -5.02 13.04
N ARG A 14 -19.66 -4.64 12.00
CA ARG A 14 -20.73 -5.42 11.41
C ARG A 14 -20.91 -5.01 9.95
N ILE A 15 -21.52 -5.89 9.16
CA ILE A 15 -21.85 -5.59 7.77
C ILE A 15 -22.72 -4.32 7.70
N GLY A 16 -22.32 -3.40 6.83
CA GLY A 16 -23.04 -2.16 6.58
C GLY A 16 -24.25 -2.34 5.66
N HIS A 17 -25.18 -1.40 5.72
CA HIS A 17 -26.43 -1.37 4.93
C HIS A 17 -26.23 -1.49 3.41
N ARG A 18 -25.04 -1.18 2.90
CA ARG A 18 -24.71 -1.31 1.47
C ARG A 18 -24.72 -2.78 1.00
N ILE A 19 -24.55 -3.72 1.92
CA ILE A 19 -24.60 -5.16 1.66
C ILE A 19 -25.90 -5.76 2.20
N THR A 20 -26.37 -5.36 3.39
CA THR A 20 -27.58 -5.93 4.00
C THR A 20 -28.89 -5.33 3.48
N GLY A 21 -28.87 -4.20 2.78
CA GLY A 21 -30.06 -3.45 2.38
C GLY A 21 -30.80 -2.74 3.53
N ASP A 22 -30.56 -3.15 4.77
CA ASP A 22 -31.21 -2.60 5.96
C ASP A 22 -30.38 -1.50 6.62
N ARG A 23 -30.92 -0.27 6.59
CA ARG A 23 -30.32 0.92 7.19
C ARG A 23 -30.40 0.93 8.73
N ARG A 24 -31.20 0.06 9.35
CA ARG A 24 -31.36 -0.07 10.81
C ARG A 24 -30.31 -0.98 11.44
N LEU A 25 -29.74 -1.92 10.67
CA LEU A 25 -28.76 -2.90 11.18
C LEU A 25 -27.30 -2.39 11.20
N GLY A 26 -27.00 -1.27 10.55
CA GLY A 26 -25.63 -0.93 10.14
C GLY A 26 -25.16 0.46 10.53
N SER A 27 -24.95 0.69 11.83
CA SER A 27 -24.25 1.88 12.32
C SER A 27 -23.06 1.47 13.19
N SER A 28 -21.87 1.38 12.59
CA SER A 28 -20.59 1.28 13.32
C SER A 28 -20.18 2.63 13.90
N ARG A 29 -21.10 3.31 14.62
CA ARG A 29 -20.86 4.61 15.27
C ARG A 29 -19.68 4.45 16.23
N GLY A 30 -18.65 5.30 16.08
CA GLY A 30 -17.48 5.30 16.96
C GLY A 30 -16.38 4.28 16.60
N ALA A 31 -16.54 3.43 15.59
CA ALA A 31 -15.51 2.44 15.21
C ALA A 31 -14.20 3.08 14.73
N GLY A 32 -14.25 4.34 14.28
CA GLY A 32 -13.09 5.13 13.88
C GLY A 32 -12.53 4.75 12.51
N TYR A 33 -11.24 5.07 12.33
CA TYR A 33 -10.53 4.87 11.07
C TYR A 33 -9.20 4.14 11.32
N GLU A 34 -8.71 3.52 10.26
CA GLU A 34 -7.37 2.97 10.14
C GLU A 34 -6.77 3.40 8.80
N LYS A 35 -5.49 3.11 8.58
CA LYS A 35 -4.76 3.53 7.37
C LYS A 35 -4.15 2.32 6.69
N ALA A 36 -4.45 2.12 5.41
CA ALA A 36 -3.66 1.25 4.56
C ALA A 36 -2.40 2.00 4.11
N HIS A 37 -1.25 1.58 4.60
CA HIS A 37 0.06 2.02 4.13
C HIS A 37 0.48 1.12 2.98
N VAL A 38 0.91 1.70 1.87
CA VAL A 38 1.31 0.95 0.67
C VAL A 38 2.70 1.34 0.23
N ALA A 39 3.42 0.37 -0.33
CA ALA A 39 4.67 0.54 -1.02
C ALA A 39 4.64 -0.29 -2.31
N ILE A 40 4.89 0.32 -3.45
CA ILE A 40 4.91 -0.37 -4.76
C ILE A 40 6.20 -0.06 -5.52
N ASP A 41 6.83 -1.09 -6.07
CA ASP A 41 8.02 -0.91 -6.90
C ASP A 41 7.69 -0.39 -8.31
N ASP A 42 8.51 0.57 -8.73
CA ASP A 42 8.38 1.33 -9.97
C ASP A 42 8.64 0.50 -11.23
N ALA A 43 9.46 -0.55 -11.16
CA ALA A 43 9.81 -1.38 -12.30
C ALA A 43 8.87 -2.59 -12.42
N THR A 44 8.59 -3.25 -11.30
CA THR A 44 7.91 -4.55 -11.27
C THR A 44 6.43 -4.47 -10.90
N ARG A 45 5.96 -3.35 -10.34
CA ARG A 45 4.66 -3.25 -9.65
C ARG A 45 4.53 -4.18 -8.44
N LEU A 46 5.62 -4.80 -7.97
CA LEU A 46 5.59 -5.62 -6.78
C LEU A 46 5.19 -4.76 -5.59
N ALA A 47 4.17 -5.20 -4.84
CA ALA A 47 3.53 -4.38 -3.83
C ALA A 47 3.58 -5.01 -2.44
N TYR A 48 3.82 -4.14 -1.46
CA TYR A 48 3.75 -4.40 -0.04
C TYR A 48 2.72 -3.45 0.58
N ALA A 49 1.92 -3.93 1.52
CA ALA A 49 0.95 -3.10 2.22
C ALA A 49 0.64 -3.62 3.62
N GLU A 50 0.31 -2.69 4.51
CA GLU A 50 -0.11 -2.98 5.89
C GLU A 50 -1.31 -2.10 6.26
N VAL A 51 -2.20 -2.60 7.12
CA VAL A 51 -3.22 -1.78 7.77
C VAL A 51 -2.72 -1.40 9.16
N LEU A 52 -2.50 -0.11 9.38
CA LEU A 52 -1.95 0.44 10.61
C LEU A 52 -2.92 1.45 11.25
N PRO A 53 -2.79 1.73 12.56
CA PRO A 53 -3.76 2.57 13.27
C PRO A 53 -3.84 4.02 12.77
N ASP A 54 -2.74 4.58 12.29
CA ASP A 54 -2.66 5.98 11.88
C ASP A 54 -1.57 6.20 10.81
N GLU A 55 -1.37 7.46 10.41
CA GLU A 55 -0.30 7.90 9.50
C GLU A 55 0.68 8.85 10.21
N LYS A 56 0.90 8.66 11.51
CA LYS A 56 1.86 9.46 12.28
C LYS A 56 3.30 9.11 11.90
N GLN A 57 4.22 9.96 12.35
CA GLN A 57 5.65 9.85 12.05
C GLN A 57 6.22 8.48 12.44
N ALA A 58 5.97 8.02 13.68
CA ALA A 58 6.46 6.72 14.14
C ALA A 58 5.91 5.56 13.29
N THR A 59 4.62 5.60 12.98
CA THR A 59 3.93 4.56 12.20
C THR A 59 4.44 4.50 10.76
N THR A 60 4.59 5.65 10.11
CA THR A 60 5.11 5.74 8.73
C THR A 60 6.58 5.30 8.66
N VAL A 61 7.43 5.69 9.61
CA VAL A 61 8.81 5.20 9.70
C VAL A 61 8.85 3.68 9.91
N GLY A 62 8.05 3.16 10.83
CA GLY A 62 7.95 1.72 11.08
C GLY A 62 7.53 0.94 9.83
N PHE A 63 6.55 1.47 9.08
CA PHE A 63 6.15 0.92 7.79
C PHE A 63 7.29 0.92 6.78
N LEU A 64 8.02 2.03 6.62
CA LEU A 64 9.14 2.13 5.69
C LEU A 64 10.21 1.07 5.96
N LEU A 65 10.60 0.90 7.23
CA LEU A 65 11.59 -0.10 7.64
C LEU A 65 11.15 -1.51 7.25
N ARG A 66 9.91 -1.89 7.56
CA ARG A 66 9.37 -3.22 7.22
C ARG A 66 9.20 -3.41 5.71
N ALA A 67 8.76 -2.38 4.99
CA ALA A 67 8.63 -2.42 3.55
C ALA A 67 9.99 -2.65 2.87
N VAL A 68 11.03 -1.90 3.25
CA VAL A 68 12.37 -2.08 2.69
C VAL A 68 12.94 -3.45 3.02
N ALA A 69 12.81 -3.91 4.27
CA ALA A 69 13.22 -5.26 4.65
C ALA A 69 12.48 -6.31 3.80
N TRP A 70 11.17 -6.16 3.60
CA TRP A 70 10.40 -7.06 2.77
C TRP A 70 10.89 -7.07 1.31
N PHE A 71 11.10 -5.90 0.70
CA PHE A 71 11.64 -5.82 -0.66
C PHE A 71 13.04 -6.45 -0.77
N ASP A 72 13.87 -6.33 0.26
CA ASP A 72 15.17 -6.99 0.32
C ASP A 72 15.04 -8.52 0.34
N THR A 73 14.07 -9.09 1.08
CA THR A 73 13.77 -10.54 1.01
C THR A 73 13.28 -10.99 -0.37
N GLN A 74 12.68 -10.08 -1.13
CA GLN A 74 12.29 -10.33 -2.51
C GLN A 74 13.48 -10.19 -3.45
N GLY A 75 14.67 -9.79 -2.96
CA GLY A 75 15.92 -9.48 -3.65
C GLY A 75 15.85 -8.19 -4.47
N ILE A 76 15.14 -7.17 -3.96
CA ILE A 76 15.07 -5.83 -4.54
C ILE A 76 15.76 -4.85 -3.59
N THR A 77 16.92 -4.33 -3.98
CA THR A 77 17.58 -3.27 -3.23
C THR A 77 16.93 -1.91 -3.52
N CYS A 78 16.15 -1.41 -2.58
CA CYS A 78 15.55 -0.08 -2.69
C CYS A 78 16.63 1.00 -2.63
N LYS A 79 16.78 1.81 -3.69
CA LYS A 79 17.70 2.97 -3.72
C LYS A 79 17.01 4.33 -3.52
N ARG A 80 15.70 4.36 -3.78
CA ARG A 80 14.89 5.58 -3.82
C ARG A 80 13.49 5.28 -3.32
N VAL A 81 12.93 6.23 -2.58
CA VAL A 81 11.52 6.24 -2.17
C VAL A 81 10.85 7.52 -2.63
N LEU A 82 9.69 7.43 -3.28
CA LEU A 82 8.84 8.56 -3.65
C LEU A 82 7.59 8.58 -2.77
N SER A 83 7.33 9.71 -2.12
CA SER A 83 6.09 9.95 -1.37
C SER A 83 5.38 11.21 -1.88
N ASP A 84 4.16 11.44 -1.40
CA ASP A 84 3.52 12.74 -1.47
C ASP A 84 4.15 13.75 -0.47
N ASN A 85 3.49 14.90 -0.28
CA ASN A 85 3.92 15.95 0.66
C ASN A 85 3.26 15.86 2.05
N GLY A 86 2.72 14.70 2.43
CA GLY A 86 2.16 14.45 3.76
C GLY A 86 3.13 14.82 4.88
N SER A 87 2.61 15.34 5.99
CA SER A 87 3.41 15.87 7.11
C SER A 87 4.36 14.82 7.71
N ALA A 88 3.92 13.56 7.77
CA ALA A 88 4.74 12.46 8.25
C ALA A 88 5.96 12.19 7.36
N TYR A 89 5.80 12.22 6.02
CA TYR A 89 6.91 12.04 5.08
C TYR A 89 7.85 13.24 5.02
N ARG A 90 7.42 14.42 5.49
CA ARG A 90 8.28 15.62 5.63
C ARG A 90 9.03 15.68 6.95
N SER A 91 8.75 14.76 7.87
CA SER A 91 9.27 14.82 9.23
C SER A 91 10.76 14.50 9.32
N LYS A 92 11.41 14.99 10.39
CA LYS A 92 12.81 14.67 10.68
C LYS A 92 13.03 13.16 10.87
N PRO A 93 12.19 12.41 11.63
CA PRO A 93 12.35 10.97 11.76
C PRO A 93 12.28 10.22 10.42
N TRP A 94 11.40 10.63 9.50
CA TRP A 94 11.32 10.03 8.17
C TRP A 94 12.62 10.24 7.37
N ARG A 95 13.16 11.45 7.41
CA ARG A 95 14.44 11.77 6.77
C ARG A 95 15.59 10.94 7.37
N GLU A 96 15.66 10.84 8.69
CA GLU A 96 16.67 10.05 9.40
C GLU A 96 16.57 8.56 9.02
N ALA A 97 15.35 8.01 8.96
CA ALA A 97 15.12 6.63 8.51
C ALA A 97 15.56 6.41 7.06
N CYS A 98 15.27 7.35 6.15
CA CYS A 98 15.75 7.26 4.76
C CYS A 98 17.27 7.25 4.69
N ILE A 99 17.95 8.08 5.48
CA ILE A 99 19.43 8.12 5.54
C ILE A 99 19.96 6.78 6.07
N ALA A 100 19.41 6.26 7.17
CA ALA A 100 19.82 4.98 7.75
C ALA A 100 19.65 3.80 6.77
N LEU A 101 18.60 3.85 5.94
CA LEU A 101 18.35 2.86 4.88
C LEU A 101 19.10 3.13 3.57
N SER A 102 19.96 4.16 3.51
CA SER A 102 20.63 4.60 2.27
C SER A 102 19.68 4.90 1.11
N LEU A 103 18.49 5.42 1.42
CA LEU A 103 17.46 5.81 0.45
C LEU A 103 17.56 7.30 0.10
N THR A 104 17.54 7.61 -1.19
CA THR A 104 17.21 8.98 -1.61
C THR A 104 15.69 9.19 -1.56
N HIS A 105 15.24 10.05 -0.66
CA HIS A 105 13.82 10.45 -0.59
C HIS A 105 13.49 11.49 -1.67
N LYS A 106 12.53 11.14 -2.52
CA LYS A 106 11.91 12.04 -3.50
C LYS A 106 10.49 12.35 -3.05
N ARG A 107 10.02 13.54 -3.40
CA ARG A 107 8.62 13.97 -3.16
C ARG A 107 7.98 14.40 -4.47
N THR A 108 6.68 14.19 -4.57
CA THR A 108 5.89 14.75 -5.67
C THR A 108 6.08 16.27 -5.71
N ARG A 109 6.27 16.84 -6.90
CA ARG A 109 6.33 18.31 -7.02
C ARG A 109 4.93 18.88 -6.72
N PRO A 110 4.84 20.02 -6.00
CA PRO A 110 3.58 20.72 -5.80
C PRO A 110 2.84 20.92 -7.13
N TYR A 111 1.52 20.77 -7.11
CA TYR A 111 0.64 20.96 -8.28
C TYR A 111 0.87 20.00 -9.47
N THR A 112 1.66 18.92 -9.30
CA THR A 112 1.80 17.84 -10.31
C THR A 112 1.47 16.45 -9.71
N PRO A 113 0.18 16.20 -9.40
CA PRO A 113 -0.27 14.98 -8.72
C PRO A 113 0.08 13.67 -9.46
N ARG A 114 0.41 13.73 -10.76
CA ARG A 114 0.73 12.54 -11.56
C ARG A 114 1.97 11.76 -11.11
N THR A 115 2.85 12.35 -10.31
CA THR A 115 4.15 11.72 -9.97
C THR A 115 4.02 10.52 -9.02
N ASN A 116 3.04 10.48 -8.12
CA ASN A 116 2.78 9.30 -7.29
C ASN A 116 1.73 8.34 -7.87
N GLY A 117 1.42 8.46 -9.17
CA GLY A 117 0.32 7.74 -9.80
C GLY A 117 0.41 6.21 -9.71
N LYS A 118 1.60 5.63 -9.49
CA LYS A 118 1.77 4.18 -9.28
C LYS A 118 1.19 3.72 -7.94
N ALA A 119 1.50 4.41 -6.85
CA ALA A 119 0.91 4.11 -5.54
C ALA A 119 -0.59 4.41 -5.53
N GLU A 120 -1.01 5.55 -6.08
CA GLU A 120 -2.44 5.88 -6.18
C GLU A 120 -3.23 4.86 -7.00
N ARG A 121 -2.66 4.39 -8.13
CA ARG A 121 -3.30 3.35 -8.95
C ARG A 121 -3.36 2.03 -8.19
N PHE A 122 -2.30 1.67 -7.47
CA PHE A 122 -2.32 0.49 -6.62
C PHE A 122 -3.38 0.59 -5.52
N ILE A 123 -3.51 1.73 -4.83
CA ILE A 123 -4.57 1.97 -3.84
C ILE A 123 -5.95 1.75 -4.46
N LYS A 124 -6.21 2.29 -5.66
CA LYS A 124 -7.49 2.07 -6.35
C LYS A 124 -7.77 0.59 -6.60
N THR A 125 -6.76 -0.16 -7.06
CA THR A 125 -6.87 -1.61 -7.27
C THR A 125 -7.07 -2.38 -5.96
N LEU A 126 -6.27 -2.06 -4.95
CA LEU A 126 -6.35 -2.64 -3.60
C LEU A 126 -7.74 -2.43 -2.98
N LEU A 127 -8.32 -1.25 -3.13
CA LEU A 127 -9.67 -0.98 -2.63
C LEU A 127 -10.74 -1.78 -3.38
N ALA A 128 -10.67 -1.80 -4.72
CA ALA A 128 -11.67 -2.48 -5.54
C ALA A 128 -11.65 -4.00 -5.36
N GLU A 129 -10.46 -4.59 -5.25
CA GLU A 129 -10.29 -6.04 -5.31
C GLU A 129 -10.08 -6.71 -3.95
N TRP A 130 -9.69 -5.95 -2.94
CA TRP A 130 -9.62 -6.42 -1.56
C TRP A 130 -10.65 -5.74 -0.69
N ALA A 131 -10.58 -4.42 -0.49
CA ALA A 131 -11.37 -3.79 0.57
C ALA A 131 -12.89 -3.85 0.34
N TYR A 132 -13.32 -3.89 -0.93
CA TYR A 132 -14.73 -3.83 -1.33
C TYR A 132 -15.18 -4.98 -2.24
N SER A 133 -14.34 -6.00 -2.46
CA SER A 133 -14.68 -7.14 -3.33
C SER A 133 -15.52 -8.20 -2.63
N MET A 134 -15.44 -8.29 -1.30
CA MET A 134 -16.14 -9.27 -0.49
C MET A 134 -16.90 -8.61 0.66
N PRO A 135 -18.06 -9.15 1.06
CA PRO A 135 -18.85 -8.64 2.17
C PRO A 135 -18.27 -9.09 3.52
N PHE A 136 -17.10 -8.56 3.91
CA PHE A 136 -16.52 -8.85 5.22
C PHE A 136 -17.46 -8.46 6.34
N GLN A 137 -17.50 -9.27 7.40
CA GLN A 137 -18.31 -9.02 8.60
C GLN A 137 -17.73 -7.87 9.42
N THR A 138 -16.41 -7.79 9.50
CA THR A 138 -15.68 -6.77 10.28
C THR A 138 -14.46 -6.24 9.54
N SER A 139 -14.00 -5.04 9.88
CA SER A 139 -12.73 -4.52 9.36
C SER A 139 -11.55 -5.38 9.79
N GLY A 140 -11.61 -6.01 10.98
CA GLY A 140 -10.62 -6.97 11.42
C GLY A 140 -10.52 -8.19 10.50
N GLU A 141 -11.66 -8.71 10.04
CA GLU A 141 -11.70 -9.79 9.05
C GLU A 141 -11.13 -9.35 7.70
N ARG A 142 -11.53 -8.18 7.20
CA ARG A 142 -10.95 -7.58 5.99
C ARG A 142 -9.42 -7.52 6.09
N ASN A 143 -8.90 -7.05 7.23
CA ASN A 143 -7.46 -6.86 7.42
C ASN A 143 -6.71 -8.19 7.46
N ARG A 144 -7.27 -9.24 8.06
CA ARG A 144 -6.68 -10.60 8.03
C ARG A 144 -6.59 -11.18 6.61
N TRP A 145 -7.44 -10.72 5.69
CA TRP A 145 -7.39 -11.14 4.29
C TRP A 145 -6.32 -10.41 3.45
N LEU A 146 -5.77 -9.29 3.93
CA LEU A 146 -4.83 -8.49 3.15
C LEU A 146 -3.58 -9.29 2.69
N PRO A 147 -2.89 -10.07 3.54
CA PRO A 147 -1.73 -10.84 3.09
C PRO A 147 -2.06 -11.82 1.96
N ARG A 148 -3.21 -12.48 2.04
CA ARG A 148 -3.68 -13.40 0.99
C ARG A 148 -3.99 -12.64 -0.31
N TYR A 149 -4.60 -11.48 -0.23
CA TYR A 149 -4.81 -10.63 -1.40
C TYR A 149 -3.49 -10.20 -2.04
N LEU A 150 -2.51 -9.75 -1.24
CA LEU A 150 -1.19 -9.34 -1.76
C LEU A 150 -0.48 -10.49 -2.47
N ALA A 151 -0.59 -11.72 -1.98
CA ALA A 151 -0.06 -12.90 -2.68
C ALA A 151 -0.73 -13.13 -4.05
N ILE A 152 -2.05 -12.92 -4.14
CA ILE A 152 -2.80 -13.01 -5.40
C ILE A 152 -2.39 -11.87 -6.34
N TYR A 153 -2.32 -10.64 -5.85
CA TYR A 153 -1.90 -9.47 -6.62
C TYR A 153 -0.49 -9.66 -7.19
N ASN A 154 0.48 -10.03 -6.34
CA ASN A 154 1.88 -10.17 -6.76
C ASN A 154 2.12 -11.41 -7.64
N GLY A 155 1.39 -12.50 -7.41
CA GLY A 155 1.67 -13.79 -8.05
C GLY A 155 0.75 -14.19 -9.20
N ARG A 156 -0.47 -13.64 -9.27
CA ARG A 156 -1.51 -14.10 -10.21
C ARG A 156 -2.13 -13.00 -11.05
N ARG A 157 -2.13 -11.75 -10.56
CA ARG A 157 -2.71 -10.65 -11.31
C ARG A 157 -1.78 -10.21 -12.44
N CYS A 158 -2.26 -10.30 -13.68
CA CYS A 158 -1.56 -9.79 -14.85
C CYS A 158 -1.70 -8.26 -14.97
N HIS A 159 -0.62 -7.59 -15.38
CA HIS A 159 -0.60 -6.14 -15.58
C HIS A 159 -0.30 -5.81 -17.05
N MET A 160 -1.20 -5.08 -17.71
CA MET A 160 -0.99 -4.62 -19.09
C MET A 160 0.27 -3.77 -19.25
N ALA A 161 0.57 -2.94 -18.24
CA ALA A 161 1.80 -2.14 -18.20
C ALA A 161 3.09 -2.98 -18.12
N LEU A 162 2.98 -4.30 -17.86
CA LEU A 162 4.09 -5.26 -17.78
C LEU A 162 4.00 -6.30 -18.91
N ALA A 163 3.36 -5.96 -20.03
CA ALA A 163 3.10 -6.88 -21.15
C ALA A 163 2.35 -8.16 -20.71
N GLY A 164 1.37 -8.01 -19.81
CA GLY A 164 0.56 -9.13 -19.33
C GLY A 164 1.20 -9.98 -18.23
N ARG A 165 2.41 -9.64 -17.77
CA ARG A 165 3.08 -10.35 -16.67
C ARG A 165 2.51 -9.96 -15.30
N THR A 166 2.63 -10.89 -14.36
CA THR A 166 2.45 -10.60 -12.93
C THR A 166 3.67 -9.87 -12.37
N PRO A 167 3.57 -9.19 -11.21
CA PRO A 167 4.72 -8.54 -10.59
C PRO A 167 5.90 -9.48 -10.33
N ILE A 168 5.64 -10.71 -9.87
CA ILE A 168 6.68 -11.72 -9.66
C ILE A 168 7.31 -12.17 -10.99
N GLN A 169 6.51 -12.36 -12.05
CA GLN A 169 7.05 -12.70 -13.38
C GLN A 169 7.91 -11.57 -13.94
N GLN A 170 7.50 -10.30 -13.75
CA GLN A 170 8.29 -9.15 -14.17
C GLN A 170 9.62 -9.07 -13.42
N LEU A 171 9.63 -9.33 -12.12
CA LEU A 171 10.84 -9.38 -11.32
C LEU A 171 11.80 -10.47 -11.81
N GLY A 172 11.29 -11.69 -12.04
CA GLY A 172 12.08 -12.80 -12.58
C GLY A 172 12.66 -12.48 -13.96
N TRP A 173 11.89 -11.83 -14.82
CA TRP A 173 12.36 -11.41 -16.13
C TRP A 173 13.48 -10.37 -16.06
N LEU A 174 13.34 -9.32 -15.25
CA LEU A 174 14.37 -8.29 -15.12
C LEU A 174 15.71 -8.88 -14.66
N ARG A 175 15.67 -9.82 -13.72
CA ARG A 175 16.86 -10.53 -13.23
C ARG A 175 17.55 -11.39 -14.26
N ALA A 176 16.79 -11.95 -15.20
CA ALA A 176 17.36 -12.79 -16.27
C ALA A 176 18.00 -11.94 -17.38
N THR A 177 17.78 -10.63 -17.38
CA THR A 177 18.23 -9.69 -18.42
C THR A 177 19.25 -8.66 -17.93
N GLU A 178 19.62 -8.69 -16.64
CA GLU A 178 20.73 -7.92 -16.04
C GLU A 178 22.02 -8.75 -16.03
#